data_AF-A0A1H2A0V6-F1
#
_entry.id   AF-A0A1H2A0V6-F1
#
_cell.length_a   1.000
_cell.length_b   1.000
_cell.length_c   1.000
_cell.angle_alpha   90.00
_cell.angle_beta   90.00
_cell.angle_gamma   90.00
#
_symmetry.space_group_name_H-M   'P 1'
#
loop_
_entity.id
_entity.type
_entity.pdbx_description
1 polymer ?
#
loop_
_entity_poly.entity_id
_entity_poly.type
_entity_poly.pdbx_seq_one_letter_code
_entity_poly.pdbx_strand_id
1 'polypeptide(L)'
;MAGRKRDPEAQRAALAAAEELLIEIGYHRVTMEKIAERSGVAKMTLYRWWPNKAAVVTDAVRGKLAPAQEPMGDALTVLAQLTAALTRYGDASVVAAAMSSRGEAGRADLRDILHPWEQALTAVTDTVTAQSWLGYVVYRVVFLLEEVTEADLRTLVERRSAD
;
A
#
# COMPACT_ATOMS: atom_id res chain seq x y z
N MET A 1 -10.77 30.00 -8.57
CA MET A 1 -12.02 29.23 -8.72
C MET A 1 -11.88 27.95 -7.92
N ALA A 2 -12.65 27.79 -6.84
CA ALA A 2 -12.60 26.58 -6.01
C ALA A 2 -12.99 25.37 -6.87
N GLY A 3 -12.07 24.41 -7.01
CA GLY A 3 -12.27 23.21 -7.81
C GLY A 3 -13.55 22.52 -7.35
N ARG A 4 -14.50 22.33 -8.28
CA ARG A 4 -15.77 21.63 -8.03
C ARG A 4 -15.44 20.32 -7.30
N LYS A 5 -15.96 20.17 -6.07
CA LYS A 5 -15.74 19.02 -5.20
C LYS A 5 -15.87 17.74 -6.03
N ARG A 6 -14.90 16.81 -5.90
CA ARG A 6 -14.94 15.54 -6.64
C ARG A 6 -16.32 14.92 -6.41
N ASP A 7 -16.99 14.54 -7.49
CA ASP A 7 -18.21 13.75 -7.37
C ASP A 7 -17.83 12.45 -6.65
N PRO A 8 -18.35 12.20 -5.43
CA PRO A 8 -17.94 11.05 -4.63
C PRO A 8 -18.26 9.71 -5.31
N GLU A 9 -19.33 9.65 -6.12
CA GLU A 9 -19.73 8.42 -6.79
C GLU A 9 -18.78 8.09 -7.94
N ALA A 10 -18.52 9.06 -8.82
CA ALA A 10 -17.52 8.92 -9.87
C ALA A 10 -16.11 8.64 -9.31
N GLN A 11 -15.76 9.24 -8.17
CA GLN A 11 -14.49 8.93 -7.50
C GLN A 11 -14.44 7.47 -7.05
N ARG A 12 -15.49 6.96 -6.39
CA ARG A 12 -15.56 5.54 -5.99
C ARG A 12 -15.51 4.59 -7.18
N ALA A 13 -16.23 4.89 -8.26
CA ALA A 13 -16.23 4.09 -9.48
C ALA A 13 -14.83 4.00 -10.11
N ALA A 14 -14.10 5.12 -10.17
CA ALA A 14 -12.74 5.15 -10.68
C ALA A 14 -11.76 4.34 -9.82
N LEU A 15 -11.88 4.43 -8.49
CA LEU A 15 -11.02 3.68 -7.56
C LEU A 15 -11.31 2.17 -7.62
N ALA A 16 -12.58 1.77 -7.65
CA ALA A 16 -12.98 0.37 -7.80
C ALA A 16 -12.47 -0.21 -9.13
N ALA A 17 -12.67 0.49 -10.24
CA ALA A 17 -12.18 0.06 -11.55
C ALA A 17 -10.65 -0.10 -11.58
N ALA A 18 -9.91 0.80 -10.90
CA ALA A 18 -8.46 0.70 -10.81
C ALA A 18 -8.00 -0.51 -9.98
N GLU A 19 -8.67 -0.81 -8.86
CA GLU A 19 -8.39 -2.00 -8.04
C GLU A 19 -8.69 -3.30 -8.80
N GLU A 20 -9.86 -3.38 -9.46
CA GLU A 20 -10.25 -4.54 -10.26
C GLU A 20 -9.26 -4.81 -11.40
N LEU A 21 -8.87 -3.76 -12.14
CA LEU A 21 -7.84 -3.88 -13.18
C LEU A 21 -6.49 -4.29 -12.60
N LEU A 22 -6.11 -3.78 -11.42
CA LEU A 22 -4.87 -4.19 -10.77
C LEU A 22 -4.87 -5.70 -10.47
N ILE A 23 -5.98 -6.24 -9.96
CA ILE A 23 -6.13 -7.67 -9.65
C ILE A 23 -6.15 -8.51 -10.94
N GLU A 24 -6.92 -8.10 -11.95
CA GLU A 24 -7.12 -8.87 -13.18
C GLU A 24 -5.88 -8.92 -14.08
N ILE A 25 -5.23 -7.77 -14.26
CA ILE A 25 -4.20 -7.61 -15.27
C ILE A 25 -2.85 -7.17 -14.71
N GLY A 26 -2.72 -6.89 -13.42
CA GLY A 26 -1.47 -6.45 -12.81
C GLY A 26 -1.08 -5.01 -13.20
N TYR A 27 -0.26 -4.39 -12.36
CA TYR A 27 0.05 -2.95 -12.42
C TYR A 27 0.58 -2.46 -13.78
N HIS A 28 1.45 -3.25 -14.42
CA HIS A 28 2.06 -2.88 -15.68
C HIS A 28 1.04 -2.71 -16.81
N ARG A 29 -0.04 -3.52 -16.83
CA ARG A 29 -1.06 -3.49 -17.89
C ARG A 29 -2.21 -2.52 -17.60
N VAL A 30 -2.31 -1.95 -16.39
CA VAL A 30 -3.25 -0.88 -16.05
C VAL A 30 -2.89 0.40 -16.82
N THR A 31 -3.90 1.08 -17.36
CA THR A 31 -3.77 2.40 -18.01
C THR A 31 -4.93 3.32 -17.61
N MET A 32 -4.75 4.63 -17.77
CA MET A 32 -5.81 5.61 -17.51
C MET A 32 -7.01 5.42 -18.43
N GLU A 33 -6.78 4.95 -19.65
CA GLU A 33 -7.81 4.60 -20.64
C GLU A 33 -8.68 3.45 -20.15
N LYS A 34 -8.06 2.35 -19.67
CA LYS A 34 -8.80 1.20 -19.14
C LYS A 34 -9.61 1.57 -17.90
N ILE A 35 -9.06 2.42 -17.03
CA ILE A 35 -9.78 2.92 -15.85
C ILE A 35 -10.99 3.76 -16.30
N ALA A 36 -10.82 4.66 -17.28
CA ALA A 36 -11.91 5.47 -17.81
C ALA A 36 -13.03 4.62 -18.42
N GLU A 37 -12.65 3.63 -19.24
CA GLU A 37 -13.57 2.70 -19.89
C GLU A 37 -14.39 1.91 -18.87
N ARG A 38 -13.73 1.32 -17.86
CA ARG A 38 -14.41 0.49 -16.86
C ARG A 38 -15.23 1.28 -15.85
N SER A 39 -14.74 2.44 -15.42
CA SER A 39 -15.45 3.28 -14.44
C SER A 39 -16.59 4.10 -15.05
N GLY A 40 -16.63 4.25 -16.39
CA GLY A 40 -17.52 5.18 -17.07
C GLY A 40 -17.17 6.66 -16.85
N VAL A 41 -16.07 6.97 -16.15
CA VAL A 41 -15.64 8.34 -15.87
C VAL A 41 -14.80 8.87 -17.03
N ALA A 42 -15.16 10.05 -17.53
CA ALA A 42 -14.42 10.69 -18.63
C ALA A 42 -12.92 10.82 -18.32
N LYS A 43 -12.07 10.44 -19.28
CA LYS A 43 -10.61 10.49 -19.18
C LYS A 43 -10.06 11.84 -18.69
N MET A 44 -10.56 12.95 -19.23
CA MET A 44 -10.18 14.30 -18.78
C MET A 44 -10.52 14.59 -17.31
N THR A 45 -11.61 14.00 -16.80
CA THR A 45 -11.97 14.09 -15.38
C THR A 45 -11.00 13.28 -14.52
N LEU A 46 -10.61 12.08 -14.95
CA LEU A 46 -9.61 11.29 -14.24
C LEU A 46 -8.27 11.99 -14.16
N TYR A 47 -7.73 12.54 -15.27
CA TYR A 47 -6.46 13.27 -15.26
C TYR A 47 -6.46 14.50 -14.35
N ARG A 48 -7.62 15.16 -14.20
CA ARG A 48 -7.78 16.30 -13.29
C ARG A 48 -7.69 15.88 -11.82
N TRP A 49 -8.17 14.69 -11.47
CA TRP A 49 -8.14 14.17 -10.10
C TRP A 49 -6.85 13.45 -9.76
N TRP A 50 -6.31 12.71 -10.74
CA TRP A 50 -5.10 11.92 -10.63
C TRP A 50 -4.24 12.14 -11.88
N PRO A 51 -3.04 12.72 -11.75
CA PRO A 51 -2.23 13.09 -12.90
C PRO A 51 -1.70 11.90 -13.70
N ASN A 52 -1.67 10.70 -13.11
CA ASN A 52 -1.18 9.48 -13.74
C ASN A 52 -1.82 8.23 -13.12
N LYS A 53 -1.60 7.06 -13.74
CA LYS A 53 -2.13 5.79 -13.25
C LYS A 53 -1.65 5.43 -11.85
N ALA A 54 -0.41 5.79 -11.50
CA ALA A 54 0.16 5.48 -10.19
C ALA A 54 -0.65 6.17 -9.09
N ALA A 55 -1.02 7.44 -9.28
CA ALA A 55 -1.83 8.18 -8.33
C ALA A 55 -3.23 7.57 -8.12
N VAL A 56 -3.91 7.12 -9.18
CA VAL A 56 -5.23 6.45 -9.03
C VAL A 56 -5.08 5.11 -8.31
N VAL A 57 -4.09 4.31 -8.69
CA VAL A 57 -3.87 2.98 -8.13
C VAL A 57 -3.47 3.06 -6.66
N THR A 58 -2.58 3.98 -6.28
CA THR A 58 -2.20 4.22 -4.88
C THR A 58 -3.43 4.56 -4.03
N ASP A 59 -4.27 5.48 -4.50
CA ASP A 59 -5.51 5.85 -3.78
C ASP A 59 -6.49 4.67 -3.71
N ALA A 60 -6.57 3.82 -4.74
CA ALA A 60 -7.46 2.67 -4.77
C ALA A 60 -7.07 1.62 -3.72
N VAL A 61 -5.77 1.37 -3.54
CA VAL A 61 -5.29 0.33 -2.62
C VAL A 61 -5.03 0.84 -1.20
N ARG A 62 -4.90 2.16 -0.98
CA ARG A 62 -4.48 2.74 0.31
C ARG A 62 -5.27 2.19 1.50
N GLY A 63 -6.59 2.14 1.39
CA GLY A 63 -7.45 1.65 2.47
C GLY A 63 -7.35 0.13 2.71
N LYS A 64 -6.83 -0.63 1.74
CA LYS A 64 -6.65 -2.09 1.82
C LYS A 64 -5.28 -2.49 2.33
N LEU A 65 -4.32 -1.57 2.27
CA LEU A 65 -2.97 -1.74 2.83
C LEU A 65 -2.89 -1.37 4.31
N ALA A 66 -3.94 -0.78 4.89
CA ALA A 66 -3.99 -0.48 6.30
C ALA A 66 -4.19 -1.75 7.15
N PRO A 67 -3.66 -1.79 8.38
CA PRO A 67 -3.91 -2.87 9.32
C PRO A 67 -5.40 -3.01 9.64
N ALA A 68 -5.82 -4.22 10.02
CA ALA A 68 -7.18 -4.45 10.51
C ALA A 68 -7.46 -3.63 11.77
N GLN A 69 -8.68 -3.09 11.88
CA GLN A 69 -9.13 -2.37 13.07
C GLN A 69 -9.59 -3.37 14.14
N GLU A 70 -8.68 -3.90 14.93
CA GLU A 70 -8.89 -4.63 16.20
C GLU A 70 -7.51 -4.83 16.85
N PRO A 71 -7.38 -5.16 18.16
CA PRO A 71 -6.06 -5.42 18.71
C PRO A 71 -5.42 -6.55 17.88
N MET A 72 -4.35 -6.23 17.15
CA MET A 72 -3.73 -7.12 16.17
C MET A 72 -2.99 -8.31 16.80
N GLY A 73 -3.14 -8.53 18.10
CA GLY A 73 -2.45 -9.58 18.83
C GLY A 73 -1.01 -9.19 19.15
N ASP A 74 -0.08 -10.06 18.80
CA ASP A 74 1.36 -9.91 19.06
C ASP A 74 2.13 -9.34 17.85
N ALA A 75 3.43 -9.08 18.06
CA ALA A 75 4.31 -8.59 17.01
C ALA A 75 4.37 -9.50 15.78
N LEU A 76 4.38 -10.82 15.97
CA LEU A 76 4.41 -11.78 14.87
C LEU A 76 3.16 -11.65 13.99
N THR A 77 2.00 -11.52 14.61
CA THR A 77 0.72 -11.33 13.92
C THR A 77 0.70 -10.01 13.15
N VAL A 78 1.19 -8.92 13.75
CA VAL A 78 1.31 -7.62 13.07
C VAL A 78 2.21 -7.72 11.84
N LEU A 79 3.39 -8.34 11.97
CA LEU A 79 4.34 -8.49 10.86
C LEU A 79 3.81 -9.40 9.75
N ALA A 80 3.10 -10.48 10.10
CA ALA A 80 2.48 -11.37 9.13
C ALA A 80 1.39 -10.66 8.32
N GLN A 81 0.55 -9.85 8.99
CA GLN A 81 -0.46 -9.04 8.31
C GLN A 81 0.16 -7.95 7.43
N LEU A 82 1.26 -7.31 7.87
CA LEU A 82 2.00 -6.34 7.06
C LEU A 82 2.52 -7.00 5.78
N THR A 83 3.21 -8.14 5.90
CA THR A 83 3.71 -8.88 4.74
C THR A 83 2.56 -9.25 3.79
N ALA A 84 1.44 -9.77 4.32
CA ALA A 84 0.27 -10.11 3.51
C ALA A 84 -0.37 -8.90 2.82
N ALA A 85 -0.39 -7.73 3.48
CA ALA A 85 -0.89 -6.50 2.90
C ALA A 85 0.01 -6.03 1.73
N LEU A 86 1.33 -6.08 1.92
CA LEU A 86 2.30 -5.67 0.90
C LEU A 86 2.32 -6.59 -0.33
N THR A 87 1.98 -7.87 -0.16
CA THR A 87 1.96 -8.86 -1.25
C THR A 87 0.56 -9.12 -1.84
N ARG A 88 -0.49 -8.50 -1.29
CA ARG A 88 -1.91 -8.76 -1.62
C ARG A 88 -2.23 -8.74 -3.12
N TYR A 89 -1.57 -7.88 -3.88
CA TYR A 89 -1.84 -7.65 -5.30
C TYR A 89 -0.84 -8.36 -6.23
N GLY A 90 -0.07 -9.33 -5.70
CA GLY A 90 0.87 -10.17 -6.45
C GLY A 90 2.14 -9.46 -6.92
N ASP A 91 2.07 -8.14 -7.10
CA ASP A 91 3.18 -7.30 -7.51
C ASP A 91 3.45 -6.24 -6.45
N ALA A 92 4.53 -6.42 -5.68
CA ALA A 92 5.04 -5.40 -4.77
C ALA A 92 5.42 -4.11 -5.52
N SER A 93 5.40 -4.12 -6.88
CA SER A 93 5.47 -2.94 -7.72
C SER A 93 4.41 -1.90 -7.43
N VAL A 94 3.28 -2.14 -6.76
CA VAL A 94 2.36 -1.01 -6.47
C VAL A 94 2.98 -0.09 -5.44
N VAL A 95 3.60 -0.65 -4.40
CA VAL A 95 4.34 0.10 -3.38
C VAL A 95 5.65 0.61 -4.00
N ALA A 96 6.40 -0.23 -4.71
CA ALA A 96 7.65 0.19 -5.35
C ALA A 96 7.42 1.23 -6.47
N ALA A 97 6.37 1.12 -7.28
CA ALA A 97 6.04 2.11 -8.30
C ALA A 97 5.47 3.39 -7.70
N ALA A 98 4.75 3.34 -6.58
CA ALA A 98 4.42 4.54 -5.81
C ALA A 98 5.71 5.27 -5.35
N MET A 99 6.74 4.52 -4.96
CA MET A 99 8.05 5.06 -4.55
C MET A 99 8.89 5.60 -5.72
N SER A 100 8.93 4.90 -6.86
CA SER A 100 9.79 5.27 -8.00
C SER A 100 9.19 6.33 -8.93
N SER A 101 7.87 6.44 -9.05
CA SER A 101 7.23 7.26 -10.10
C SER A 101 6.87 8.70 -9.71
N ARG A 102 6.99 9.09 -8.43
CA ARG A 102 6.42 10.36 -7.93
C ARG A 102 7.34 11.24 -7.06
N GLY A 103 8.62 10.88 -6.89
CA GLY A 103 9.57 11.69 -6.10
C GLY A 103 9.10 11.92 -4.67
N GLU A 104 9.09 13.16 -4.18
CA GLU A 104 8.65 13.51 -2.81
C GLU A 104 7.21 13.11 -2.50
N ALA A 105 6.29 13.23 -3.46
CA ALA A 105 4.90 12.83 -3.26
C ALA A 105 4.75 11.32 -3.05
N GLY A 106 5.57 10.51 -3.72
CA GLY A 106 5.61 9.06 -3.50
C GLY A 106 6.12 8.69 -2.10
N ARG A 107 7.09 9.45 -1.57
CA ARG A 107 7.60 9.25 -0.20
C ARG A 107 6.55 9.61 0.86
N ALA A 108 5.77 10.67 0.63
CA ALA A 108 4.67 11.06 1.52
C ALA A 108 3.57 9.97 1.54
N ASP A 109 3.15 9.48 0.38
CA ASP A 109 2.14 8.42 0.28
C ASP A 109 2.59 7.13 0.99
N LEU A 110 3.87 6.74 0.84
CA LEU A 110 4.42 5.59 1.55
C LEU A 110 4.39 5.80 3.06
N ARG A 111 4.81 6.98 3.53
CA ARG A 111 4.77 7.30 4.95
C ARG A 111 3.36 7.13 5.50
N ASP A 112 2.36 7.65 4.80
CA ASP A 112 0.96 7.55 5.20
C ASP A 112 0.45 6.10 5.23
N ILE A 113 0.92 5.26 4.30
CA ILE A 113 0.58 3.82 4.26
C ILE A 113 1.26 3.05 5.40
N LEU A 114 2.52 3.35 5.69
CA LEU A 114 3.31 2.65 6.70
C LEU A 114 3.04 3.13 8.13
N HIS A 115 2.59 4.37 8.31
CA HIS A 115 2.39 4.94 9.65
C HIS A 115 1.42 4.15 10.53
N PRO A 116 0.26 3.65 10.04
CA PRO A 116 -0.59 2.76 10.81
C PRO A 116 0.11 1.47 11.26
N TRP A 117 1.03 0.91 10.46
CA TRP A 117 1.79 -0.29 10.81
C TRP A 117 2.85 0.00 11.87
N GLU A 118 3.52 1.16 11.78
CA GLU A 118 4.43 1.63 12.82
C GLU A 118 3.71 1.79 14.16
N GLN A 119 2.50 2.35 14.15
CA GLN A 119 1.66 2.48 15.35
C GLN A 119 1.24 1.12 15.90
N ALA A 120 0.82 0.19 15.04
CA ALA A 120 0.44 -1.16 15.45
C ALA A 120 1.62 -1.92 16.09
N LEU A 121 2.82 -1.82 15.50
CA LEU A 121 4.02 -2.41 16.08
C LEU A 121 4.39 -1.74 17.41
N THR A 122 4.36 -0.41 17.48
CA THR A 122 4.66 0.34 18.71
C THR A 122 3.67 0.04 19.85
N ALA A 123 2.46 -0.45 19.54
CA ALA A 123 1.51 -0.90 20.57
C ALA A 123 1.94 -2.21 21.26
N VAL A 124 2.84 -3.00 20.64
CA VAL A 124 3.27 -4.32 21.11
C VAL A 124 4.78 -4.44 21.31
N THR A 125 5.56 -3.41 20.98
CA THR A 125 7.02 -3.33 21.17
C THR A 125 7.49 -1.88 21.30
N ASP A 126 8.78 -1.63 21.55
CA ASP A 126 9.33 -0.28 21.59
C ASP A 126 9.48 0.34 20.18
N THR A 127 9.51 1.68 20.10
CA THR A 127 9.55 2.41 18.82
C THR A 127 10.78 2.06 17.97
N VAL A 128 11.95 1.84 18.57
CA VAL A 128 13.18 1.51 17.82
C VAL A 128 13.04 0.14 17.18
N THR A 129 12.54 -0.84 17.94
CA THR A 129 12.25 -2.18 17.46
C THR A 129 11.16 -2.17 16.38
N ALA A 130 10.07 -1.43 16.59
CA ALA A 130 8.99 -1.28 15.61
C ALA A 130 9.49 -0.75 14.26
N GLN A 131 10.29 0.33 14.29
CA GLN A 131 10.89 0.92 13.09
C GLN A 131 11.86 -0.03 12.39
N SER A 132 12.67 -0.77 13.16
CA SER A 132 13.61 -1.76 12.63
C SER A 132 12.89 -2.91 11.91
N TRP A 133 11.88 -3.51 12.54
CA TRP A 133 11.11 -4.61 11.95
C TRP A 133 10.28 -4.17 10.74
N LEU A 134 9.64 -3.00 10.82
CA LEU A 134 8.93 -2.40 9.69
C LEU A 134 9.88 -2.17 8.51
N GLY A 135 11.06 -1.61 8.78
CA GLY A 135 12.11 -1.40 7.78
C GLY A 135 12.59 -2.71 7.15
N TYR A 136 12.80 -3.75 7.95
CA TYR A 136 13.20 -5.07 7.46
C TYR A 136 12.17 -5.67 6.49
N VAL A 137 10.89 -5.70 6.87
CA VAL A 137 9.82 -6.26 6.04
C VAL A 137 9.65 -5.45 4.75
N VAL A 138 9.57 -4.12 4.87
CA VAL A 138 9.44 -3.23 3.71
C VAL A 138 10.63 -3.39 2.78
N TYR A 139 11.86 -3.45 3.31
CA TYR A 139 13.05 -3.65 2.50
C TYR A 139 13.00 -4.98 1.72
N ARG A 140 12.75 -6.10 2.40
CA ARG A 140 12.72 -7.41 1.73
C ARG A 140 11.58 -7.55 0.72
N VAL A 141 10.37 -7.15 1.10
CA VAL A 141 9.18 -7.34 0.25
C VAL A 141 9.13 -6.32 -0.91
N VAL A 142 9.41 -5.04 -0.63
CA VAL A 142 9.20 -3.97 -1.61
C VAL A 142 10.44 -3.72 -2.46
N PHE A 143 11.64 -3.80 -1.89
CA PHE A 143 12.88 -3.48 -2.60
C PHE A 143 13.59 -4.71 -3.14
N LEU A 144 13.68 -5.79 -2.36
CA LEU A 144 14.31 -7.04 -2.82
C LEU A 144 13.34 -7.98 -3.52
N LEU A 145 12.02 -7.73 -3.44
CA LEU A 145 10.98 -8.59 -3.99
C LEU A 145 11.09 -10.04 -3.50
N GLU A 146 11.57 -10.20 -2.27
CA GLU A 146 11.75 -11.51 -1.66
C GLU A 146 10.51 -11.92 -0.86
N GLU A 147 10.26 -13.23 -0.87
CA GLU A 147 9.27 -13.83 0.02
C GLU A 147 9.77 -13.77 1.47
N VAL A 148 8.93 -13.23 2.36
CA VAL A 148 9.17 -13.21 3.80
C VAL A 148 8.21 -14.22 4.44
N THR A 149 8.77 -15.33 4.94
CA THR A 149 7.98 -16.42 5.52
C THR A 149 7.65 -16.16 6.99
N GLU A 150 6.67 -16.86 7.54
CA GLU A 150 6.38 -16.81 8.98
C GLU A 150 7.58 -17.23 9.83
N ALA A 151 8.40 -18.17 9.34
CA ALA A 151 9.64 -18.59 10.01
C ALA A 151 10.68 -17.47 10.08
N ASP A 152 10.82 -16.67 9.01
CA ASP A 152 11.68 -15.49 9.00
C ASP A 152 11.22 -14.46 10.04
N LEU A 153 9.91 -14.21 10.10
CA LEU A 153 9.31 -13.27 11.05
C LEU A 153 9.48 -13.73 12.49
N ARG A 154 9.28 -15.03 12.75
CA ARG A 154 9.48 -15.61 14.09
C ARG A 154 10.93 -15.46 14.54
N THR A 155 11.88 -15.79 13.67
CA THR A 155 13.31 -15.61 13.92
C THR A 155 13.65 -14.15 14.22
N LEU A 156 13.05 -13.20 13.48
CA LEU A 156 13.24 -11.76 13.69
C LEU A 156 12.78 -11.32 15.10
N VAL A 157 11.62 -11.80 15.55
CA VAL A 157 11.07 -11.48 16.88
C VAL A 157 11.91 -12.12 17.99
N GLU A 158 12.27 -13.40 17.85
CA GLU A 158 13.04 -14.15 18.86
C GLU A 158 14.44 -13.57 19.09
N ARG A 159 15.13 -13.13 18.02
CA ARG A 159 16.46 -12.52 18.13
C ARG A 159 16.44 -11.26 19.00
N ARG A 160 15.35 -10.50 18.99
CA ARG A 160 15.23 -9.30 19.83
C ARG A 160 14.99 -9.64 21.30
N SER A 161 14.29 -10.73 21.60
CA SER A 161 14.03 -11.16 22.98
C SER A 161 15.28 -11.65 23.72
N ALA A 162 16.37 -11.92 22.99
CA ALA A 162 17.65 -12.37 23.55
C ALA A 162 18.63 -11.22 23.88
N ASP A 163 18.35 -9.98 23.44
CA ASP A 163 19.17 -8.77 23.60
C ASP A 163 18.58 -7.78 24.63
#